data_AF-A0A857N9D3-F1
#
_entry.id   AF-A0A857N9D3-F1
#
_cell.length_a   1.000
_cell.length_b   1.000
_cell.length_c   1.000
_cell.angle_alpha   90.00
_cell.angle_beta   90.00
_cell.angle_gamma   90.00
#
_symmetry.space_group_name_H-M   'P 1'
#
loop_
_entity.id
_entity.type
_entity.pdbx_description
1 polymer ?
#
loop_
_entity_poly.entity_id
_entity_poly.type
_entity_poly.pdbx_seq_one_letter_code
_entity_poly.pdbx_strand_id
1 'polypeptide(L)' 'MQQFFRAILQLQMNDYRYHYMFTTFDIETFDLEDFKYNSVNMTAFRLVDLEEPRVAEVLRQMERFQPIGHA' A
#
# COMPACT_ATOMS: atom_id res chain seq x y z
N MET A 1 8.24 7.10 -2.62
CA MET A 1 7.07 7.12 -1.71
C MET A 1 7.45 7.01 -0.22
N GLN A 2 8.42 6.19 0.18
CA GLN A 2 8.82 6.07 1.61
C GLN A 2 9.08 7.40 2.33
N GLN A 3 9.78 8.35 1.69
CA GLN A 3 10.03 9.68 2.27
C GLN A 3 8.75 10.49 2.52
N PHE A 4 7.74 10.35 1.65
CA PHE A 4 6.45 11.01 1.79
C PHE A 4 5.67 10.45 2.98
N PHE A 5 5.61 9.13 3.14
CA PHE A 5 4.98 8.52 4.30
C PHE A 5 5.66 8.91 5.62
N ARG A 6 7.00 8.90 5.64
CA ARG A 6 7.75 9.40 6.80
C ARG A 6 7.40 10.85 7.13
N ALA A 7 7.25 11.71 6.12
CA ALA A 7 6.85 13.10 6.34
C ALA A 7 5.43 13.20 6.92
N ILE A 8 4.45 12.41 6.43
CA ILE A 8 3.08 12.40 6.99
C ILE A 8 3.10 12.01 8.47
N LEU A 9 3.86 10.98 8.84
CA LEU A 9 3.99 10.53 10.23
C LEU A 9 4.68 11.58 11.11
N GLN A 10 5.76 12.19 10.62
CA GLN A 10 6.50 13.24 11.36
C GLN A 10 5.66 14.50 11.59
N LEU A 11 4.82 14.87 10.63
CA LEU A 11 3.92 16.02 10.72
C LEU A 11 2.59 15.69 11.41
N GLN A 12 2.39 14.44 11.85
CA GLN A 12 1.13 13.97 12.45
C GLN A 12 -0.10 14.20 11.56
N MET A 13 0.07 14.02 10.25
CA MET A 13 -1.00 14.15 9.25
C MET A 13 -1.68 12.81 8.93
N ASN A 14 -1.58 11.84 9.85
CA ASN A 14 -2.06 10.46 9.68
C ASN A 14 -3.34 10.17 10.49
N ASP A 15 -4.05 11.17 11.00
CA ASP A 15 -5.33 10.96 11.68
C ASP A 15 -6.54 11.01 10.75
N TYR A 16 -7.72 10.72 11.30
CA TYR A 16 -9.00 10.63 10.58
C TYR A 16 -9.45 11.91 9.86
N ARG A 17 -8.83 13.06 10.13
CA ARG A 17 -9.16 14.34 9.48
C ARG A 17 -8.57 14.43 8.07
N TYR A 18 -7.61 13.57 7.75
CA TYR A 18 -6.93 13.57 6.46
C TYR A 18 -7.48 12.51 5.51
N HIS A 19 -7.50 12.85 4.22
CA HIS A 19 -7.94 11.98 3.15
C HIS A 19 -6.92 12.06 2.01
N TYR A 20 -6.25 10.95 1.70
CA TYR A 20 -5.25 10.87 0.64
C TYR A 20 -5.81 10.10 -0.56
N MET A 21 -5.67 10.70 -1.75
CA MET A 21 -5.94 10.03 -3.02
C MET A 21 -4.61 9.79 -3.73
N PHE A 22 -4.24 8.52 -3.90
CA PHE A 22 -3.03 8.13 -4.59
C PHE A 22 -3.32 7.82 -6.06
N THR A 23 -2.56 8.46 -6.94
CA THR A 23 -2.61 8.21 -8.39
C THR A 23 -1.61 7.16 -8.84
N THR A 24 -0.83 6.59 -7.92
CA THR A 24 0.09 5.49 -8.21
C THR A 24 -0.62 4.14 -8.13
N PHE A 25 -0.16 3.17 -8.93
CA PHE A 25 -0.75 1.83 -9.00
C PHE A 25 -0.04 0.80 -8.13
N ASP A 26 1.10 1.17 -7.52
CA ASP A 26 1.96 0.29 -6.72
C ASP A 26 1.85 0.54 -5.21
N ILE A 27 0.83 1.29 -4.77
CA ILE A 27 0.63 1.69 -3.38
C ILE A 27 0.58 0.48 -2.42
N GLU A 28 0.03 -0.63 -2.88
CA GLU A 28 -0.13 -1.88 -2.12
C GLU A 28 1.18 -2.62 -1.86
N THR A 29 2.27 -2.20 -2.52
CA THR A 29 3.61 -2.76 -2.29
C THR A 29 4.33 -2.13 -1.10
N PHE A 30 3.82 -1.01 -0.57
CA PHE A 30 4.40 -0.31 0.57
C PHE A 30 3.77 -0.77 1.89
N ASP A 31 4.54 -0.68 2.98
CA ASP A 31 4.04 -0.89 4.33
C ASP A 31 3.17 0.31 4.77
N LEU A 32 1.88 0.03 4.98
CA LEU A 32 0.87 1.01 5.40
C LEU A 32 0.36 0.76 6.82
N GLU A 33 1.02 -0.10 7.60
CA GLU A 33 0.59 -0.49 8.94
C GLU A 33 0.41 0.73 9.87
N ASP A 34 1.35 1.67 9.86
CA ASP A 34 1.30 2.92 10.65
C ASP A 34 0.09 3.81 10.32
N PHE A 35 -0.42 3.77 9.09
CA PHE A 35 -1.59 4.54 8.67
C PHE A 35 -2.90 3.84 9.06
N LYS A 36 -2.91 2.50 9.03
CA LYS A 36 -4.09 1.70 9.37
C LYS A 36 -4.54 1.91 10.81
N TYR A 37 -3.62 2.02 11.76
CA TYR A 37 -3.97 2.23 13.17
C TYR A 37 -4.56 3.61 13.46
N ASN A 38 -4.24 4.62 12.66
CA ASN A 38 -4.64 6.01 12.91
C ASN A 38 -5.92 6.43 12.19
N SER A 39 -6.61 5.48 11.54
CA SER A 39 -7.90 5.68 10.86
C SER A 39 -7.92 6.77 9.78
N VAL A 40 -6.76 7.05 9.16
CA VAL A 40 -6.70 7.95 7.99
C VAL A 40 -7.33 7.28 6.77
N ASN A 41 -8.05 8.07 5.98
CA ASN A 41 -8.62 7.57 4.74
C ASN A 41 -7.60 7.63 3.61
N MET A 42 -7.30 6.47 3.03
CA MET A 42 -6.43 6.34 1.85
C MET A 42 -7.20 5.66 0.73
N THR A 43 -7.31 6.33 -0.41
CA THR A 43 -7.97 5.83 -1.62
C THR A 43 -6.96 5.78 -2.76
N ALA A 44 -7.01 4.72 -3.56
CA ALA A 44 -6.10 4.52 -4.68
C ALA A 44 -6.73 3.63 -5.74
N PHE A 45 -6.05 3.50 -6.87
CA PHE A 45 -6.40 2.57 -7.93
C PHE A 45 -5.59 1.27 -7.80
N ARG A 46 -6.25 0.13 -7.96
CA ARG A 46 -5.62 -1.18 -8.09
C ARG A 46 -5.77 -1.66 -9.54
N LEU A 47 -4.65 -1.98 -10.18
CA LEU A 47 -4.66 -2.48 -11.56
C LEU A 47 -4.83 -4.01 -11.62
N VAL A 48 -4.28 -4.72 -10.63
CA VAL A 48 -4.26 -6.18 -10.59
C VAL A 48 -5.46 -6.69 -9.81
N ASP A 49 -6.32 -7.50 -10.44
CA ASP A 49 -7.42 -8.14 -9.73
C ASP A 49 -6.92 -9.37 -8.94
N LEU A 50 -6.97 -9.28 -7.61
CA LEU A 50 -6.54 -10.37 -6.71
C LEU A 50 -7.61 -11.45 -6.54
N GLU A 51 -8.85 -11.20 -6.92
CA GLU A 51 -9.96 -12.16 -6.81
C GLU A 51 -9.95 -13.18 -7.96
N GLU A 52 -9.31 -12.83 -9.08
CA GLU A 52 -9.13 -13.72 -10.23
C GLU A 52 -8.18 -14.89 -9.87
N PRO A 53 -8.66 -16.15 -9.89
CA PRO A 53 -7.87 -17.30 -9.44
C PRO A 53 -6.55 -17.47 -10.20
N ARG A 54 -6.54 -17.15 -11.49
CA ARG A 54 -5.33 -17.22 -12.32
C ARG A 54 -4.28 -16.20 -11.89
N VAL A 55 -4.70 -15.00 -11.48
CA VAL A 55 -3.80 -13.97 -10.99
C VAL A 55 -3.21 -14.39 -9.64
N ALA A 56 -4.03 -14.91 -8.74
CA ALA A 56 -3.56 -15.44 -7.46
C ALA A 56 -2.51 -16.55 -7.61
N GLU A 57 -2.69 -17.46 -8.57
CA GLU A 57 -1.71 -18.51 -8.86
C GLU A 57 -0.37 -17.92 -9.34
N VAL A 58 -0.42 -16.96 -10.28
CA VAL A 58 0.79 -16.31 -10.80
C VAL A 58 1.53 -15.55 -9.70
N LEU A 59 0.81 -14.80 -8.85
CA LEU A 59 1.41 -14.09 -7.72
C LEU A 59 2.11 -15.05 -6.76
N ARG A 60 1.48 -16.19 -6.43
CA ARG A 60 2.09 -17.23 -5.58
C ARG A 60 3.35 -17.84 -6.20
N GLN A 61 3.43 -17.92 -7.53
CA GLN A 61 4.65 -18.35 -8.21
C GLN A 61 5.73 -17.27 -8.14
N MET A 62 5.35 -15.98 -8.32
CA MET A 62 6.27 -14.84 -8.24
C MET A 62 6.90 -14.68 -6.85
N GLU A 63 6.13 -14.91 -5.78
CA GLU A 63 6.60 -14.91 -4.38
C GLU A 63 7.82 -15.83 -4.14
N ARG A 64 7.98 -16.88 -4.95
CA ARG A 64 9.12 -17.81 -4.84
C ARG A 64 10.43 -17.22 -5.32
N PHE A 65 10.38 -16.20 -6.18
CA PHE A 65 11.55 -15.57 -6.77
C PHE A 65 11.95 -14.28 -6.05
N GLN A 66 11.01 -13.63 -5.38
CA GLN A 66 11.24 -12.41 -4.62
C GLN A 66 10.42 -12.46 -3.32
N PRO A 67 11.05 -12.57 -2.14
CA PRO A 67 10.31 -12.50 -0.89
C PRO A 67 9.65 -11.11 -0.76
N ILE A 68 8.33 -11.10 -0.57
CA ILE A 68 7.56 -9.88 -0.29
C ILE A 68 8.12 -9.24 0.99
N GLY A 69 8.51 -7.96 0.93
CA GLY A 69 8.80 -7.16 2.13
C GLY A 69 10.24 -6.64 2.34
N HIS A 70 11.13 -6.65 1.34
CA HIS A 70 12.42 -5.98 1.45
C HIS A 70 12.65 -4.95 0.34
N ALA A 71 12.04 -3.78 0.50
CA ALA A 71 12.52 -2.50 -0.03
C ALA A 71 12.08 -1.35 0.88
#